data_AF-A0A914YB78-F1
#
_entry.id   AF-A0A914YB78-F1
#
_cell.length_a   1.000
_cell.length_b   1.000
_cell.length_c   1.000
_cell.angle_alpha   90.00
_cell.angle_beta   90.00
_cell.angle_gamma   90.00
#
_symmetry.space_group_name_H-M   'P 1'
#
loop_
_entity.id
_entity.type
_entity.pdbx_description
1 polymer ?
#
loop_
_entity_poly.entity_id
_entity_poly.type
_entity_poly.pdbx_seq_one_letter_code
_entity_poly.pdbx_strand_id
1 'polypeptide(L)'
;MDFLYAPDLPFKKDDYYGKFDFIVSFSSIEHSGLGRYGDPIDPIGDIREMNKIHCMLKPRGLLFLGFAVGVDKVTFNAHRIYGRIRLAMMFEGFKLLKIFRLGSTVSEQHMLKVLSDEKYENQYLFVLEKKDD
;
A
#
# COMPACT_ATOMS: atom_id res chain seq x y z
N MET A 1 -21.20 5.67 -14.76
CA MET A 1 -19.73 5.59 -14.61
C MET A 1 -19.52 4.77 -13.35
N ASP A 2 -19.45 3.45 -13.53
CA ASP A 2 -19.52 2.50 -12.42
C ASP A 2 -18.22 2.56 -11.64
N PHE A 3 -18.28 3.15 -10.44
CA PHE A 3 -17.21 3.09 -9.48
C PHE A 3 -17.06 1.62 -9.07
N LEU A 4 -16.00 1.01 -9.60
CA LEU A 4 -15.64 -0.39 -9.44
C LEU A 4 -15.73 -0.81 -7.97
N TYR A 5 -16.75 -1.61 -7.70
CA TYR A 5 -16.81 -2.54 -6.58
C TYR A 5 -15.58 -3.48 -6.64
N ALA A 6 -15.45 -4.34 -5.64
CA ALA A 6 -14.41 -5.35 -5.55
C ALA A 6 -14.63 -6.69 -6.34
N PRO A 7 -15.40 -6.83 -7.46
CA PRO A 7 -15.67 -8.15 -8.04
C PRO A 7 -14.63 -8.61 -9.05
N ASP A 8 -13.61 -7.83 -9.41
CA ASP A 8 -12.59 -8.26 -10.40
C ASP A 8 -11.45 -9.09 -9.79
N LEU A 9 -11.69 -9.71 -8.63
CA LEU A 9 -10.86 -10.83 -8.19
C LEU A 9 -11.24 -12.05 -9.06
N PRO A 10 -10.28 -12.81 -9.62
CA PRO A 10 -10.59 -14.04 -10.36
C PRO A 10 -11.14 -15.17 -9.46
N PHE A 11 -11.53 -14.85 -8.22
CA PHE A 11 -11.97 -15.75 -7.18
C PHE A 11 -13.28 -15.26 -6.58
N LYS A 12 -14.10 -16.18 -6.04
CA LYS A 12 -15.34 -15.78 -5.39
C LYS A 12 -15.01 -14.96 -4.15
N LYS A 13 -15.67 -13.80 -4.02
CA LYS A 13 -15.51 -12.86 -2.89
C LYS A 13 -15.50 -13.57 -1.52
N ASP A 14 -16.35 -14.58 -1.35
CA ASP A 14 -16.53 -15.31 -0.09
C ASP A 14 -15.33 -16.18 0.31
N ASP A 15 -14.46 -16.55 -0.63
CA ASP A 15 -13.33 -17.44 -0.37
C ASP A 15 -12.24 -16.75 0.48
N TYR A 16 -12.12 -15.42 0.39
CA TYR A 16 -11.02 -14.66 0.98
C TYR A 16 -11.44 -13.51 1.88
N TYR A 17 -12.71 -13.10 1.85
CA TYR A 17 -13.19 -11.99 2.66
C TYR A 17 -13.05 -12.25 4.17
N GLY A 18 -12.32 -11.39 4.87
CA GLY A 18 -12.11 -11.48 6.32
C GLY A 18 -11.48 -12.79 6.79
N LYS A 19 -10.63 -13.43 5.98
CA LYS A 19 -10.01 -14.72 6.31
C LYS A 19 -8.64 -14.63 6.95
N PHE A 20 -7.91 -13.53 6.72
CA PHE A 20 -6.51 -13.43 7.11
C PHE A 20 -6.33 -12.57 8.37
N ASP A 21 -5.57 -13.09 9.33
CA ASP A 21 -5.16 -12.36 10.53
C ASP A 21 -4.08 -11.31 10.22
N PHE A 22 -3.24 -11.60 9.22
CA PHE A 22 -2.26 -10.64 8.70
C PHE A 22 -1.96 -10.89 7.22
N ILE A 23 -1.49 -9.84 6.54
CA ILE A 23 -1.02 -9.85 5.17
C ILE A 23 0.33 -9.14 5.10
N VAL A 24 1.23 -9.64 4.27
CA VAL A 24 2.53 -9.04 4.00
C VAL A 24 2.63 -8.72 2.52
N SER A 25 2.98 -7.48 2.19
CA SER A 25 3.36 -7.06 0.84
C SER A 25 4.62 -6.22 0.93
N PHE A 26 5.69 -6.70 0.32
CA PHE A 26 6.98 -6.03 0.32
C PHE A 26 7.54 -6.00 -1.10
N SER A 27 7.75 -4.80 -1.63
CA SER A 27 8.14 -4.58 -3.03
C SER A 27 7.24 -5.27 -4.06
N SER A 28 5.96 -4.92 -4.04
CA SER A 28 4.97 -5.53 -4.93
C SER A 28 3.91 -4.50 -5.37
N ILE A 29 3.17 -3.93 -4.42
CA ILE A 29 2.03 -3.05 -4.73
C ILE A 29 2.43 -1.81 -5.55
N GLU A 30 3.64 -1.28 -5.38
CA GLU A 30 4.15 -0.15 -6.18
C GLU A 30 4.18 -0.38 -7.69
N HIS A 31 4.15 -1.64 -8.12
CA HIS A 31 4.17 -2.04 -9.52
C HIS A 31 2.77 -2.17 -10.14
N SER A 32 1.72 -2.23 -9.32
CA SER A 32 0.38 -2.63 -9.77
C SER A 32 -0.22 -1.62 -10.75
N GLY A 33 -0.67 -2.08 -11.92
CA GLY A 33 -1.29 -1.23 -12.94
C GLY A 33 -0.29 -0.40 -13.76
N LEU A 34 1.00 -0.75 -13.73
CA LEU A 34 2.03 -0.07 -14.54
C LEU A 34 2.33 -0.80 -15.85
N GLY A 35 1.75 -1.98 -16.08
CA GLY A 35 1.89 -2.76 -17.31
C GLY A 35 3.26 -3.40 -17.52
N ARG A 36 4.17 -3.30 -16.54
CA ARG A 36 5.51 -3.89 -16.63
C ARG A 36 5.49 -5.41 -16.61
N TYR A 37 4.49 -6.01 -15.98
CA TYR A 37 4.36 -7.46 -15.87
C TYR A 37 3.28 -8.03 -16.80
N GLY A 38 2.86 -7.26 -17.81
CA GLY A 38 1.78 -7.64 -18.73
C GLY A 38 0.38 -7.39 -18.16
N ASP A 39 0.28 -6.79 -16.97
CA ASP A 39 -0.96 -6.27 -16.41
C ASP A 39 -1.54 -5.13 -17.28
N PRO A 40 -2.86 -4.95 -17.33
CA PRO A 40 -3.43 -3.76 -17.94
C PRO A 40 -2.93 -2.50 -17.24
N ILE A 41 -2.68 -1.44 -18.00
CA ILE A 41 -2.35 -0.13 -17.41
C ILE A 41 -3.56 0.37 -16.62
N ASP A 42 -3.34 0.59 -15.33
CA ASP A 42 -4.31 1.09 -14.36
C ASP A 42 -3.63 2.11 -13.43
N PRO A 43 -3.88 3.43 -13.62
CA PRO A 43 -3.27 4.47 -12.81
C PRO A 43 -3.54 4.35 -11.30
N ILE A 44 -4.61 3.65 -10.88
CA ILE A 44 -4.99 3.43 -9.49
C ILE A 44 -4.87 1.96 -9.04
N GLY A 45 -4.13 1.13 -9.79
CA GLY A 45 -4.02 -0.30 -9.52
C GLY A 45 -3.49 -0.63 -8.12
N ASP A 46 -2.49 0.10 -7.64
CA ASP A 46 -1.97 0.02 -6.26
C ASP A 46 -3.05 0.28 -5.19
N ILE A 47 -3.91 1.29 -5.40
CA ILE A 47 -5.04 1.59 -4.50
C ILE A 47 -6.08 0.46 -4.54
N ARG A 48 -6.34 -0.12 -5.71
CA ARG A 48 -7.22 -1.28 -5.82
C ARG A 48 -6.66 -2.51 -5.09
N GLU A 49 -5.35 -2.73 -5.14
CA GLU A 49 -4.70 -3.78 -4.36
C GLU A 49 -4.83 -3.54 -2.85
N MET A 50 -4.67 -2.29 -2.39
CA MET A 50 -4.92 -1.94 -0.98
C MET A 50 -6.36 -2.24 -0.56
N ASN A 51 -7.35 -1.93 -1.40
CA ASN A 51 -8.76 -2.23 -1.13
C ASN A 51 -9.01 -3.74 -1.04
N LYS A 52 -8.42 -4.54 -1.93
CA LYS A 52 -8.48 -6.00 -1.86
C LYS A 52 -7.89 -6.51 -0.55
N ILE A 53 -6.73 -6.01 -0.15
CA ILE A 53 -6.08 -6.35 1.13
C ILE A 53 -6.99 -6.02 2.31
N HIS A 54 -7.61 -4.84 2.31
CA HIS A 54 -8.54 -4.42 3.35
C HIS A 54 -9.74 -5.37 3.49
N CYS A 55 -10.31 -5.83 2.37
CA CYS A 55 -11.40 -6.81 2.36
C CYS A 55 -10.96 -8.20 2.85
N MET A 56 -9.74 -8.61 2.52
CA MET A 56 -9.21 -9.93 2.90
C MET A 56 -8.85 -10.03 4.39
N LEU A 57 -8.45 -8.92 5.00
CA LEU A 57 -8.12 -8.87 6.42
C LEU A 57 -9.36 -8.97 7.32
N LYS A 58 -9.24 -9.77 8.38
CA LYS A 58 -10.16 -9.74 9.53
C LYS A 58 -10.18 -8.35 10.16
N PRO A 59 -11.25 -7.97 10.89
CA PRO A 59 -11.21 -6.79 11.76
C PRO A 59 -9.97 -6.81 12.65
N ARG A 60 -9.31 -5.66 12.77
CA ARG A 60 -8.03 -5.50 13.49
C ARG A 60 -6.86 -6.34 12.94
N GLY A 61 -6.98 -6.92 11.75
CA GLY A 61 -5.92 -7.65 11.08
C GLY A 61 -4.75 -6.74 10.71
N LEU A 62 -3.55 -7.32 10.62
CA LEU A 62 -2.32 -6.56 10.39
C LEU A 62 -1.88 -6.58 8.93
N LEU A 63 -1.45 -5.45 8.42
CA LEU A 63 -0.78 -5.31 7.14
C LEU A 63 0.68 -4.87 7.35
N PHE A 64 1.60 -5.69 6.87
CA PHE A 64 3.01 -5.36 6.75
C PHE A 64 3.28 -4.90 5.32
N LEU A 65 3.41 -3.59 5.14
CA LEU A 65 3.49 -2.95 3.82
C LEU A 65 4.86 -2.31 3.61
N GLY A 66 5.62 -2.76 2.60
CA GLY A 66 6.94 -2.22 2.31
C GLY A 66 7.12 -1.78 0.86
N PHE A 67 7.53 -0.53 0.67
CA PHE A 67 7.78 0.10 -0.62
C PHE A 67 8.67 1.35 -0.49
N ALA A 68 9.02 1.98 -1.61
CA ALA A 68 9.78 3.23 -1.64
C ALA A 68 8.93 4.45 -1.25
N VAL A 69 9.47 5.29 -0.37
CA VAL A 69 8.87 6.55 0.10
C VAL A 69 9.80 7.72 -0.19
N GLY A 70 9.21 8.83 -0.65
CA GLY A 70 9.92 10.04 -1.09
C GLY A 70 8.95 11.09 -1.62
N VAL A 71 9.23 11.67 -2.78
CA VAL A 71 8.28 12.54 -3.52
C VAL A 71 7.37 11.67 -4.38
N ASP A 72 6.08 11.99 -4.43
CA ASP A 72 5.11 11.30 -5.27
C ASP A 72 5.60 11.25 -6.72
N LYS A 73 5.92 10.05 -7.22
CA LYS A 73 6.52 9.86 -8.53
C LYS A 73 6.13 8.52 -9.11
N VAL A 74 5.98 8.48 -10.43
CA VAL A 74 5.92 7.23 -11.19
C VAL A 74 7.19 7.14 -12.02
N THR A 75 8.02 6.14 -11.74
CA THR A 75 9.16 5.81 -12.60
C THR A 75 8.61 4.93 -13.72
N PHE A 76 8.55 5.46 -14.95
CA PHE A 76 7.79 4.87 -16.07
C PHE A 76 7.90 3.34 -16.13
N ASN A 77 6.74 2.71 -16.06
CA ASN A 77 6.45 1.28 -15.89
C ASN A 77 7.17 0.53 -14.75
N ALA A 78 8.26 1.06 -14.18
CA ALA A 78 9.07 0.41 -13.18
C ALA A 78 8.35 0.31 -11.84
N HIS A 79 8.03 1.43 -11.19
CA HIS A 79 7.41 1.45 -9.86
C HIS A 79 6.89 2.86 -9.50
N ARG A 80 6.09 2.94 -8.45
CA ARG A 80 5.71 4.19 -7.77
C ARG A 80 6.61 4.46 -6.57
N ILE A 81 6.85 5.74 -6.32
CA ILE A 81 7.35 6.25 -5.04
C ILE A 81 6.19 6.97 -4.38
N TYR A 82 5.93 6.64 -3.13
CA TYR A 82 4.85 7.21 -2.37
C TYR A 82 5.34 8.43 -1.61
N GLY A 83 4.84 9.59 -1.99
CA GLY A 83 5.01 10.82 -1.24
C GLY A 83 3.78 11.17 -0.44
N ARG A 84 3.75 12.41 0.05
CA ARG A 84 2.76 12.85 1.05
C ARG A 84 1.32 12.59 0.61
N ILE A 85 1.01 12.76 -0.68
CA ILE A 85 -0.36 12.62 -1.17
C ILE A 85 -0.70 11.15 -1.33
N ARG A 86 0.08 10.40 -2.11
CA ARG A 86 -0.30 9.02 -2.42
C ARG A 86 -0.11 8.09 -1.24
N LEU A 87 0.92 8.30 -0.41
CA LEU A 87 1.11 7.53 0.83
C LEU A 87 -0.10 7.63 1.76
N ALA A 88 -0.70 8.82 1.89
CA ALA A 88 -1.90 9.01 2.69
C ALA A 88 -3.07 8.17 2.15
N MET A 89 -3.22 8.10 0.82
CA MET A 89 -4.23 7.24 0.18
C MET A 89 -3.97 5.75 0.45
N MET A 90 -2.70 5.33 0.49
CA MET A 90 -2.34 3.93 0.81
C MET A 90 -2.69 3.55 2.26
N PHE A 91 -2.84 4.51 3.17
CA PHE A 91 -3.20 4.26 4.56
C PHE A 91 -4.69 4.43 4.84
N GLU A 92 -5.49 4.72 3.81
CA GLU A 92 -6.95 4.83 3.95
C GLU A 92 -7.55 3.51 4.45
N GLY A 93 -8.46 3.57 5.43
CA GLY A 93 -8.98 2.37 6.11
C GLY A 93 -8.01 1.70 7.11
N PHE A 94 -6.77 2.21 7.27
CA PHE A 94 -5.78 1.64 8.20
C PHE A 94 -5.34 2.64 9.27
N LYS A 95 -4.91 2.10 10.42
CA LYS A 95 -4.22 2.80 11.49
C LYS A 95 -2.73 2.45 11.43
N LEU A 96 -1.87 3.44 11.36
CA LEU A 96 -0.42 3.24 11.46
C LEU A 96 -0.02 2.87 12.89
N LEU A 97 0.68 1.75 13.05
CA LEU A 97 1.21 1.30 14.34
C LEU A 97 2.72 1.50 14.46
N LYS A 98 3.47 1.21 13.38
CA LYS A 98 4.93 1.23 13.42
C LYS A 98 5.54 1.48 12.04
N ILE A 99 6.73 2.06 12.04
CA ILE A 99 7.56 2.27 10.85
C ILE A 99 8.94 1.66 11.12
N PHE A 100 9.48 0.93 10.16
CA PHE A 100 10.82 0.36 10.19
C PHE A 100 11.63 0.73 8.95
N ARG A 101 12.95 0.84 9.13
CA ARG A 101 13.95 0.93 8.06
C ARG A 101 15.24 0.27 8.52
N LEU A 102 15.82 -0.60 7.68
CA LEU A 102 17.09 -1.29 7.95
C LEU A 102 17.15 -1.92 9.36
N GLY A 103 16.06 -2.60 9.77
CA GLY A 103 15.96 -3.25 11.09
C GLY A 103 15.74 -2.32 12.28
N SER A 104 15.67 -1.00 12.07
CA SER A 104 15.45 -0.02 13.13
C SER A 104 14.05 0.60 13.05
N THR A 105 13.48 0.94 14.21
CA THR A 105 12.26 1.75 14.26
C THR A 105 12.54 3.17 13.77
N VAL A 106 11.61 3.73 13.01
CA VAL A 106 11.63 5.11 12.52
C VAL A 106 10.55 5.92 13.25
N SER A 107 10.87 7.14 13.66
CA SER A 107 9.89 8.04 14.26
C SER A 107 9.03 8.75 13.21
N GLU A 108 7.83 9.17 13.60
CA GLU A 108 6.96 9.96 12.72
C GLU A 108 7.60 11.28 12.31
N GLN A 109 8.37 11.94 13.20
CA GLN A 109 9.08 13.18 12.86
C GLN A 109 10.12 12.94 11.76
N HIS A 110 10.82 11.80 11.78
CA HIS A 110 11.73 11.44 10.69
C HIS A 110 10.96 11.23 9.39
N MET A 111 9.81 10.55 9.44
CA MET A 111 8.99 10.33 8.25
C MET A 111 8.46 11.65 7.66
N LEU A 112 8.01 12.58 8.49
CA LEU A 112 7.60 13.92 8.04
C LEU A 112 8.75 14.66 7.35
N LYS A 113 9.98 14.55 7.87
CA LYS A 113 11.16 15.12 7.22
C LYS A 113 11.39 14.52 5.83
N VAL A 114 11.34 13.18 5.72
CA VAL A 114 11.49 12.47 4.43
C VAL A 114 10.44 12.92 3.42
N LEU A 115 9.18 13.04 3.85
CA LEU A 115 8.07 13.50 2.98
C LEU A 115 8.15 15.00 2.62
N SER A 116 9.03 15.77 3.25
CA SER A 116 9.22 17.21 3.00
C SER A 116 10.49 17.52 2.19
N ASP A 117 11.35 16.53 1.95
CA ASP A 117 12.66 16.72 1.32
C ASP A 117 12.79 15.85 0.06
N GLU A 118 12.91 16.51 -1.09
CA GLU A 118 12.93 15.87 -2.40
C GLU A 118 14.14 14.97 -2.66
N LYS A 119 15.15 15.00 -1.79
CA LYS A 119 16.39 14.22 -1.95
C LYS A 119 16.30 12.80 -1.39
N TYR A 120 15.25 12.45 -0.65
CA TYR A 120 15.14 11.13 -0.04
C TYR A 120 14.19 10.22 -0.81
N GLU A 121 14.72 9.09 -1.26
CA GLU A 121 13.97 7.95 -1.76
C GLU A 121 14.52 6.71 -1.05
N ASN A 122 13.74 6.13 -0.15
CA ASN A 122 14.17 4.98 0.64
C ASN A 122 13.05 3.96 0.79
N GLN A 123 13.42 2.70 0.97
CA GLN A 123 12.48 1.65 1.30
C GLN A 123 12.18 1.63 2.80
N TYR A 124 10.89 1.60 3.13
CA TYR A 124 10.39 1.49 4.49
C TYR A 124 9.45 0.29 4.61
N LEU A 125 9.24 -0.17 5.84
CA LEU A 125 8.22 -1.13 6.20
C LEU A 125 7.25 -0.48 7.20
N PHE A 126 5.97 -0.49 6.86
CA PHE A 126 4.88 0.00 7.68
C PHE A 126 4.13 -1.18 8.29
N VAL A 127 3.81 -1.07 9.58
CA VAL A 127 2.87 -1.95 10.25
C VAL A 127 1.58 -1.19 10.42
N LEU A 128 0.55 -1.66 9.73
CA LEU A 128 -0.77 -1.07 9.65
C LEU A 128 -1.78 -2.03 10.29
N GLU A 129 -2.75 -1.50 11.02
CA GLU A 129 -3.89 -2.26 11.57
C GLU A 129 -5.15 -1.83 10.81
N LYS A 130 -5.94 -2.79 10.35
CA LYS A 130 -7.24 -2.51 9.75
C LYS A 130 -8.15 -1.80 10.77
N LYS A 131 -8.76 -0.67 10.39
CA LYS A 131 -9.76 0.00 11.22
C LYS A 131 -11.04 -0.84 11.30
N ASP A 132 -11.73 -0.77 12.42
CA ASP A 132 -13.07 -1.33 12.52
C ASP A 132 -14.02 -0.44 11.68
N ASP A 133 -14.85 -1.08 10.84
CA ASP A 133 -15.87 -0.41 10.00
C ASP A 133 -17.02 0.14 10.86
#